data_AF-A0A7C8B841-F1
#
_entry.id   AF-A0A7C8B841-F1
#
_cell.length_a   1.000
_cell.length_b   1.000
_cell.length_c   1.000
_cell.angle_alpha   90.00
_cell.angle_beta   90.00
_cell.angle_gamma   90.00
#
_symmetry.space_group_name_H-M   'P 1'
#
loop_
_entity.id
_entity.type
_entity.pdbx_description
1 polymer ?
#
loop_
_entity_poly.entity_id
_entity_poly.type
_entity_poly.pdbx_seq_one_letter_code
_entity_poly.pdbx_strand_id
1 'polypeptide(L)'
;AALVDGALPLQSYLAQLRGLAVMLSAVSHNIAHTPPAVNEYVQPILKARFDMLCADLAFFSTCLIPDILPAVQLSLEMARKICTVSYSPPGKILGYIYVLQGTAKGNQVHLPDIVRCFDLKDQQGSSFYRGMGDATEHSWGEFAALMNCSAGDISLDDAVQGAVEMYDALEQFHLSLYPLPEGASVFTATALNPEAGDHPVPQNPLTLQAALRAGRRCREEFSYYERRYGERGRRFTDSDAAWLATLAELPEAVVASQVLWLGRLLSVRGMPFLLMERQLELLIEELGVIQVSVAALQTVLSDLQSQRRSRIPQSRFDETCRIVAERISSHTDSDFAGLPFLLVAAFIDTLAGIPECMTSVITWLQDQSILTAEIVETVQRDLYLKLYDCR
;
A
#
# COMPACT_ATOMS: atom_id res chain seq x y z
N ALA A 1 30.24 -10.63 -5.84
CA ALA A 1 30.69 -12.03 -5.93
C ALA A 1 29.50 -12.96 -6.05
N ALA A 2 28.77 -13.28 -4.96
CA ALA A 2 27.65 -14.24 -4.98
C ALA A 2 26.64 -14.07 -6.14
N LEU A 3 26.22 -12.84 -6.45
CA LEU A 3 25.35 -12.55 -7.61
C LEU A 3 26.00 -12.94 -8.96
N VAL A 4 27.23 -12.49 -9.18
CA VAL A 4 28.00 -12.80 -10.40
C VAL A 4 28.26 -14.30 -10.49
N ASP A 5 28.49 -14.98 -9.37
CA ASP A 5 28.71 -16.42 -9.35
C ASP A 5 27.41 -17.24 -9.50
N GLY A 6 26.24 -16.59 -9.55
CA GLY A 6 24.94 -17.26 -9.62
C GLY A 6 24.54 -17.99 -8.33
N ALA A 7 25.12 -17.59 -7.19
CA ALA A 7 24.96 -18.22 -5.89
C ALA A 7 24.18 -17.34 -4.88
N LEU A 8 23.68 -16.18 -5.31
CA LEU A 8 22.90 -15.29 -4.45
C LEU A 8 21.51 -15.91 -4.17
N PRO A 9 21.08 -16.07 -2.92
CA PRO A 9 19.73 -16.54 -2.61
C PRO A 9 18.66 -15.57 -3.12
N LEU A 10 17.53 -16.11 -3.61
CA LEU A 10 16.38 -15.30 -4.03
C LEU A 10 15.88 -14.39 -2.89
N GLN A 11 15.96 -14.86 -1.65
CA GLN A 11 15.63 -14.06 -0.46
C GLN A 11 16.44 -12.76 -0.36
N SER A 12 17.75 -12.80 -0.66
CA SER A 12 18.60 -11.61 -0.66
C SER A 12 18.17 -10.61 -1.73
N TYR A 13 17.81 -11.10 -2.92
CA TYR A 13 17.30 -10.24 -4.00
C TYR A 13 15.97 -9.59 -3.64
N LEU A 14 15.01 -10.36 -3.12
CA LEU A 14 13.71 -9.80 -2.73
C LEU A 14 13.83 -8.82 -1.56
N ALA A 15 14.68 -9.11 -0.57
CA ALA A 15 14.96 -8.19 0.52
C ALA A 15 15.59 -6.88 0.01
N GLN A 16 16.47 -6.94 -1.01
CA GLN A 16 16.99 -5.76 -1.68
C GLN A 16 15.86 -4.89 -2.28
N LEU A 17 14.99 -5.51 -3.09
CA LEU A 17 13.90 -4.81 -3.76
C LEU A 17 12.94 -4.17 -2.74
N ARG A 18 12.59 -4.91 -1.67
CA ARG A 18 11.72 -4.41 -0.59
C ARG A 18 12.33 -3.21 0.12
N GLY A 19 13.60 -3.32 0.56
CA GLY A 19 14.27 -2.23 1.27
C GLY A 19 14.44 -0.98 0.42
N LEU A 20 14.77 -1.14 -0.87
CA LEU A 20 14.82 -0.01 -1.81
C LEU A 20 13.44 0.60 -2.06
N ALA A 21 12.37 -0.20 -2.10
CA ALA A 21 11.01 0.30 -2.26
C ALA A 21 10.56 1.13 -1.05
N VAL A 22 10.91 0.70 0.16
CA VAL A 22 10.70 1.46 1.41
C VAL A 22 11.41 2.82 1.34
N MET A 23 12.70 2.84 0.99
CA MET A 23 13.48 4.09 0.91
C MET A 23 12.97 5.03 -0.20
N LEU A 24 12.68 4.51 -1.41
CA LEU A 24 12.17 5.32 -2.52
C LEU A 24 10.79 5.89 -2.24
N SER A 25 9.91 5.11 -1.62
CA SER A 25 8.61 5.61 -1.17
C SER A 25 8.78 6.75 -0.18
N ALA A 26 9.67 6.61 0.81
CA ALA A 26 9.95 7.66 1.78
C ALA A 26 10.46 8.95 1.09
N VAL A 27 11.37 8.85 0.14
CA VAL A 27 11.84 10.04 -0.61
C VAL A 27 10.71 10.67 -1.42
N SER A 28 9.91 9.87 -2.14
CA SER A 28 8.84 10.40 -2.98
C SER A 28 7.74 11.11 -2.17
N HIS A 29 7.46 10.67 -0.95
CA HIS A 29 6.51 11.39 -0.07
C HIS A 29 7.06 12.71 0.48
N ASN A 30 8.38 12.89 0.51
CA ASN A 30 9.05 14.02 1.15
C ASN A 30 9.70 14.99 0.14
N ILE A 31 9.71 14.69 -1.15
CA ILE A 31 10.35 15.55 -2.18
C ILE A 31 9.63 16.89 -2.38
N ALA A 32 8.37 17.02 -1.95
CA ALA A 32 7.62 18.27 -2.03
C ALA A 32 8.29 19.45 -1.29
N HIS A 33 9.25 19.17 -0.42
CA HIS A 33 10.05 20.17 0.30
C HIS A 33 11.29 20.65 -0.47
N THR A 34 11.57 20.11 -1.66
CA THR A 34 12.68 20.53 -2.53
C THR A 34 12.28 21.68 -3.47
N PRO A 35 13.22 22.34 -4.17
CA PRO A 35 12.87 23.36 -5.15
C PRO A 35 11.86 22.84 -6.19
N PRO A 36 10.85 23.63 -6.60
CA PRO A 36 9.78 23.17 -7.48
C PRO A 36 10.26 22.50 -8.76
N ALA A 37 11.28 23.07 -9.42
CA ALA A 37 11.84 22.51 -10.65
C ALA A 37 12.44 21.11 -10.44
N VAL A 38 13.07 20.86 -9.29
CA VAL A 38 13.59 19.52 -8.93
C VAL A 38 12.44 18.56 -8.66
N ASN A 39 11.46 18.97 -7.86
CA ASN A 39 10.30 18.16 -7.55
C ASN A 39 9.54 17.74 -8.82
N GLU A 40 9.19 18.71 -9.68
CA GLU A 40 8.44 18.47 -10.91
C GLU A 40 9.14 17.49 -11.86
N TYR A 41 10.48 17.55 -11.95
CA TYR A 41 11.26 16.64 -12.78
C TYR A 41 11.44 15.25 -12.14
N VAL A 42 11.77 15.22 -10.84
CA VAL A 42 12.22 13.98 -10.17
C VAL A 42 11.05 13.13 -9.68
N GLN A 43 9.93 13.72 -9.28
CA GLN A 43 8.79 12.99 -8.73
C GLN A 43 8.22 11.93 -9.70
N PRO A 44 8.03 12.21 -11.01
CA PRO A 44 7.64 11.18 -11.98
C PRO A 44 8.65 10.02 -12.08
N ILE A 45 9.95 10.32 -11.99
CA ILE A 45 11.02 9.31 -12.07
C ILE A 45 11.01 8.42 -10.83
N LEU A 46 10.92 9.01 -9.63
CA LEU A 46 10.82 8.26 -8.37
C LEU A 46 9.60 7.35 -8.37
N LYS A 47 8.45 7.88 -8.82
CA LYS A 47 7.23 7.10 -8.96
C LYS A 47 7.41 5.91 -9.92
N ALA A 48 7.94 6.15 -11.12
CA ALA A 48 8.15 5.08 -12.10
C ALA A 48 9.07 3.99 -11.56
N ARG A 49 10.14 4.36 -10.85
CA ARG A 49 11.08 3.40 -10.25
C ARG A 49 10.47 2.63 -9.08
N PHE A 50 9.65 3.28 -8.26
CA PHE A 50 8.87 2.60 -7.21
C PHE A 50 7.86 1.61 -7.82
N ASP A 51 7.19 1.99 -8.90
CA ASP A 51 6.25 1.12 -9.61
C ASP A 51 6.98 -0.11 -10.21
N MET A 52 8.20 0.06 -10.75
CA MET A 52 9.05 -1.05 -11.21
C MET A 52 9.41 -2.03 -10.07
N LEU A 53 9.78 -1.51 -8.90
CA LEU A 53 10.04 -2.35 -7.72
C LEU A 53 8.79 -3.12 -7.30
N CYS A 54 7.64 -2.45 -7.27
CA CYS A 54 6.36 -3.09 -6.94
C CYS A 54 5.99 -4.17 -7.96
N ALA A 55 6.22 -3.93 -9.25
CA ALA A 55 5.97 -4.91 -10.31
C ALA A 55 6.87 -6.15 -10.16
N ASP A 56 8.16 -5.95 -9.88
CA ASP A 56 9.10 -7.05 -9.65
C ASP A 56 8.73 -7.84 -8.39
N LEU A 57 8.34 -7.17 -7.30
CA LEU A 57 7.85 -7.84 -6.09
C LEU A 57 6.54 -8.61 -6.33
N ALA A 58 5.62 -8.05 -7.13
CA ALA A 58 4.36 -8.71 -7.47
C ALA A 58 4.59 -10.01 -8.26
N PHE A 59 5.59 -10.03 -9.15
CA PHE A 59 5.99 -11.24 -9.89
C PHE A 59 6.36 -12.40 -8.96
N PHE A 60 7.01 -12.14 -7.83
CA PHE A 60 7.40 -13.16 -6.84
C PHE A 60 6.40 -13.37 -5.70
N SER A 61 5.21 -12.75 -5.76
CA SER A 61 4.25 -12.75 -4.65
C SER A 61 3.77 -14.13 -4.22
N THR A 62 3.81 -15.13 -5.11
CA THR A 62 3.39 -16.52 -4.81
C THR A 62 4.42 -17.30 -4.00
N CYS A 63 5.68 -16.85 -3.93
CA CYS A 63 6.75 -17.58 -3.28
C CYS A 63 6.77 -17.43 -1.74
N LEU A 64 6.06 -16.44 -1.18
CA LEU A 64 6.01 -16.12 0.26
C LEU A 64 7.37 -16.26 0.97
N ILE A 65 8.36 -15.55 0.43
CA ILE A 65 9.72 -15.57 0.96
C ILE A 65 9.82 -14.57 2.13
N PRO A 66 10.24 -15.03 3.33
CA PRO A 66 10.48 -14.16 4.49
C PRO A 66 11.51 -13.08 4.20
N ASP A 67 11.46 -12.00 4.97
CA ASP A 67 12.47 -10.96 4.96
C ASP A 67 13.73 -11.32 5.75
N ILE A 68 14.76 -10.52 5.55
CA ILE A 68 15.99 -10.52 6.35
C ILE A 68 15.86 -9.38 7.36
N LEU A 69 15.65 -9.71 8.65
CA LEU A 69 15.30 -8.71 9.67
C LEU A 69 16.27 -7.51 9.75
N PRO A 70 17.61 -7.70 9.75
CA PRO A 70 18.54 -6.56 9.74
C PRO A 70 18.35 -5.62 8.53
N ALA A 71 18.11 -6.18 7.34
CA ALA A 71 17.89 -5.39 6.14
C ALA A 71 16.60 -4.56 6.23
N VAL A 72 15.53 -5.14 6.77
CA VAL A 72 14.27 -4.42 7.03
C VAL A 72 14.50 -3.28 8.01
N GLN A 73 15.18 -3.53 9.13
CA GLN A 73 15.47 -2.53 10.15
C GLN A 73 16.26 -1.34 9.58
N LEU A 74 17.32 -1.60 8.81
CA LEU A 74 18.12 -0.57 8.15
C LEU A 74 17.28 0.23 7.13
N SER A 75 16.42 -0.43 6.36
CA SER A 75 15.55 0.26 5.41
C SER A 75 14.52 1.18 6.07
N LEU A 76 13.92 0.73 7.18
CA LEU A 76 12.96 1.52 7.96
C LEU A 76 13.65 2.67 8.71
N GLU A 77 14.85 2.44 9.26
CA GLU A 77 15.65 3.51 9.86
C GLU A 77 15.95 4.61 8.85
N MET A 78 16.40 4.24 7.65
CA MET A 78 16.66 5.22 6.61
C MET A 78 15.38 5.94 6.15
N ALA A 79 14.26 5.23 6.02
CA ALA A 79 12.97 5.86 5.72
C ALA A 79 12.55 6.88 6.79
N ARG A 80 12.69 6.54 8.08
CA ARG A 80 12.45 7.49 9.18
C ARG A 80 13.38 8.70 9.08
N LYS A 81 14.66 8.49 8.78
CA LYS A 81 15.64 9.56 8.60
C LYS A 81 15.24 10.50 7.45
N ILE A 82 14.82 9.96 6.31
CA ILE A 82 14.30 10.74 5.17
C ILE A 82 13.10 11.60 5.62
N CYS A 83 12.15 11.02 6.34
CA CYS A 83 10.99 11.74 6.88
C CYS A 83 11.38 12.81 7.90
N THR A 84 12.46 12.66 8.67
CA THR A 84 12.90 13.71 9.60
C THR A 84 13.58 14.88 8.90
N VAL A 85 14.32 14.61 7.83
CA VAL A 85 15.07 15.62 7.07
C VAL A 85 14.14 16.55 6.28
N SER A 86 12.93 16.11 5.94
CA SER A 86 11.94 16.95 5.23
C SER A 86 11.45 18.15 6.05
N TYR A 87 11.67 18.15 7.36
CA TYR A 87 11.41 19.28 8.26
C TYR A 87 12.62 20.21 8.45
N SER A 88 13.73 19.97 7.75
CA SER A 88 15.00 20.72 7.80
C SER A 88 15.34 21.31 6.41
N PRO A 89 16.42 22.10 6.24
CA PRO A 89 16.79 22.65 4.93
C PRO A 89 16.88 21.55 3.85
N PRO A 90 16.38 21.81 2.62
CA PRO A 90 16.16 20.78 1.61
C PRO A 90 17.45 20.17 1.01
N GLY A 91 18.63 20.62 1.42
CA GLY A 91 19.89 20.13 0.87
C GLY A 91 20.09 18.63 1.06
N LYS A 92 19.85 18.10 2.26
CA LYS A 92 20.09 16.67 2.56
C LYS A 92 19.22 15.72 1.72
N ILE A 93 17.95 16.05 1.51
CA ILE A 93 17.06 15.20 0.69
C ILE A 93 17.51 15.13 -0.76
N LEU A 94 18.14 16.18 -1.28
CA LEU A 94 18.74 16.16 -2.63
C LEU A 94 19.95 15.24 -2.71
N GLY A 95 20.76 15.18 -1.64
CA GLY A 95 21.80 14.19 -1.49
C GLY A 95 21.26 12.75 -1.57
N TYR A 96 20.15 12.49 -0.88
CA TYR A 96 19.48 11.18 -0.92
C TYR A 96 18.96 10.84 -2.33
N ILE A 97 18.32 11.80 -2.99
CA ILE A 97 17.84 11.66 -4.37
C ILE A 97 19.01 11.37 -5.31
N TYR A 98 20.12 12.10 -5.20
CA TYR A 98 21.30 11.91 -6.04
C TYR A 98 21.81 10.46 -5.99
N VAL A 99 21.97 9.90 -4.79
CA VAL A 99 22.45 8.53 -4.61
C VAL A 99 21.45 7.51 -5.14
N LEU A 100 20.17 7.65 -4.80
CA LEU A 100 19.12 6.73 -5.27
C LEU A 100 18.99 6.79 -6.81
N GLN A 101 19.08 7.96 -7.43
CA GLN A 101 19.09 8.08 -8.89
C GLN A 101 20.33 7.43 -9.51
N GLY A 102 21.50 7.57 -8.87
CA GLY A 102 22.76 6.96 -9.32
C GLY A 102 22.71 5.44 -9.44
N THR A 103 21.90 4.76 -8.62
CA THR A 103 21.74 3.30 -8.69
C THR A 103 21.26 2.79 -10.04
N ALA A 104 20.57 3.60 -10.85
CA ALA A 104 20.06 3.20 -12.17
C ALA A 104 21.18 2.74 -13.12
N LYS A 105 22.37 3.36 -13.05
CA LYS A 105 23.53 2.95 -13.85
C LYS A 105 24.12 1.63 -13.38
N GLY A 106 24.29 1.46 -12.06
CA GLY A 106 24.78 0.21 -11.47
C GLY A 106 23.85 -0.98 -11.75
N ASN A 107 22.55 -0.73 -11.73
CA ASN A 107 21.52 -1.69 -12.10
C ASN A 107 21.70 -2.26 -13.51
N GLN A 108 21.99 -1.41 -14.51
CA GLN A 108 22.20 -1.87 -15.89
C GLN A 108 23.42 -2.79 -16.02
N VAL A 109 24.48 -2.52 -15.27
CA VAL A 109 25.70 -3.35 -15.25
C VAL A 109 25.38 -4.75 -14.72
N HIS A 110 24.55 -4.85 -13.68
CA HIS A 110 24.23 -6.12 -13.02
C HIS A 110 22.95 -6.81 -13.54
N LEU A 111 22.22 -6.21 -14.48
CA LEU A 111 21.04 -6.81 -15.08
C LEU A 111 21.31 -8.21 -15.66
N PRO A 112 22.39 -8.45 -16.45
CA PRO A 112 22.69 -9.79 -16.94
C PRO A 112 22.94 -10.82 -15.83
N ASP A 113 23.52 -10.38 -14.71
CA ASP A 113 23.77 -11.25 -13.56
C ASP A 113 22.47 -11.63 -12.85
N ILE A 114 21.57 -10.67 -12.63
CA ILE A 114 20.25 -10.92 -12.01
C ILE A 114 19.42 -11.86 -12.88
N VAL A 115 19.35 -11.60 -14.18
CA VAL A 115 18.60 -12.44 -15.13
C VAL A 115 19.13 -13.87 -15.12
N ARG A 116 20.45 -14.05 -15.14
CA ARG A 116 21.09 -15.37 -15.12
C ARG A 116 20.93 -16.06 -13.76
N CYS A 117 21.13 -15.36 -12.65
CA CYS A 117 21.09 -15.93 -11.30
C CYS A 117 19.70 -16.47 -10.94
N PHE A 118 18.63 -15.84 -11.45
CA PHE A 118 17.24 -16.19 -11.12
C PHE A 118 16.40 -16.71 -12.30
N ASP A 119 17.04 -17.01 -13.44
CA ASP A 119 16.40 -17.54 -14.66
C ASP A 119 15.19 -16.72 -15.14
N LEU A 120 15.32 -15.38 -15.19
CA LEU A 120 14.23 -14.45 -15.51
C LEU A 120 14.05 -14.33 -17.03
N LYS A 121 13.21 -15.19 -17.62
CA LYS A 121 13.14 -15.38 -19.08
C LYS A 121 12.32 -14.36 -19.89
N ASP A 122 11.48 -13.53 -19.26
CA ASP A 122 10.53 -12.66 -19.99
C ASP A 122 10.55 -11.19 -19.53
N GLN A 123 11.72 -10.71 -19.09
CA GLN A 123 11.91 -9.35 -18.54
C GLN A 123 11.13 -9.04 -17.25
N GLN A 124 10.24 -9.93 -16.80
CA GLN A 124 9.52 -9.82 -15.54
C GLN A 124 10.45 -10.11 -14.35
N GLY A 125 10.17 -9.49 -13.20
CA GLY A 125 10.98 -9.66 -11.99
C GLY A 125 12.34 -8.98 -12.02
N SER A 126 12.64 -8.16 -13.04
CA SER A 126 13.90 -7.40 -13.21
C SER A 126 13.70 -5.99 -13.79
N SER A 127 12.47 -5.48 -13.76
CA SER A 127 12.08 -4.16 -14.28
C SER A 127 12.89 -3.03 -13.63
N PHE A 128 13.12 -3.10 -12.32
CA PHE A 128 13.92 -2.11 -11.60
C PHE A 128 15.38 -2.09 -12.06
N TYR A 129 15.94 -3.25 -12.37
CA TYR A 129 17.31 -3.38 -12.87
C TYR A 129 17.44 -2.92 -14.32
N ARG A 130 16.39 -3.11 -15.13
CA ARG A 130 16.30 -2.58 -16.50
C ARG A 130 16.19 -1.06 -16.53
N GLY A 131 15.55 -0.47 -15.51
CA GLY A 131 15.36 0.97 -15.40
C GLY A 131 14.65 1.54 -16.63
N MET A 132 15.19 2.62 -17.19
CA MET A 132 14.65 3.27 -18.39
C MET A 132 15.31 2.76 -19.68
N GLY A 133 16.03 1.63 -19.63
CA GLY A 133 16.78 1.12 -20.79
C GLY A 133 17.79 2.15 -21.31
N ASP A 134 17.83 2.31 -22.63
CA ASP A 134 18.77 3.21 -23.31
C ASP A 134 18.61 4.69 -22.90
N ALA A 135 17.44 5.09 -22.37
CA ALA A 135 17.20 6.45 -21.89
C ALA A 135 17.85 6.75 -20.52
N THR A 136 18.40 5.74 -19.83
CA THR A 136 18.95 5.90 -18.47
C THR A 136 20.12 6.88 -18.42
N GLU A 137 21.03 6.85 -19.40
CA GLU A 137 22.17 7.77 -19.45
C GLU A 137 21.73 9.21 -19.71
N HIS A 138 20.79 9.39 -20.63
CA HIS A 138 20.25 10.70 -20.97
C HIS A 138 19.51 11.34 -19.78
N SER A 139 18.61 10.59 -19.15
CA SER A 139 17.87 11.06 -17.97
C SER A 139 18.80 11.40 -16.79
N TRP A 140 19.89 10.64 -16.60
CA TRP A 140 20.90 11.00 -15.61
C TRP A 140 21.59 12.33 -15.93
N GLY A 141 21.92 12.58 -17.21
CA GLY A 141 22.53 13.83 -17.65
C GLY A 141 21.63 15.04 -17.40
N GLU A 142 20.34 14.92 -17.72
CA GLU A 142 19.33 15.95 -17.43
C GLU A 142 19.17 16.21 -15.93
N PHE A 143 19.06 15.15 -15.13
CA PHE A 143 18.99 15.26 -13.67
C PHE A 143 20.23 15.98 -13.10
N ALA A 144 21.43 15.62 -13.55
CA ALA A 144 22.66 16.26 -13.10
C ALA A 144 22.73 17.75 -13.49
N ALA A 145 22.29 18.10 -14.71
CA ALA A 145 22.21 19.49 -15.14
C ALA A 145 21.22 20.30 -14.28
N LEU A 146 20.05 19.73 -13.99
CA LEU A 146 19.04 20.33 -13.12
C LEU A 146 19.56 20.57 -11.70
N MET A 147 20.26 19.60 -11.13
CA MET A 147 20.90 19.72 -9.81
C MET A 147 21.95 20.85 -9.80
N ASN A 148 22.77 20.97 -10.84
CA ASN A 148 23.75 22.05 -10.96
C ASN A 148 23.09 23.44 -11.07
N CYS A 149 21.99 23.56 -11.83
CA CYS A 149 21.23 24.81 -11.93
C CYS A 149 20.57 25.20 -10.60
N SER A 150 20.19 24.22 -9.78
CA SER A 150 19.53 24.45 -8.49
C SER A 150 20.53 24.74 -7.35
N ALA A 151 21.84 24.56 -7.58
CA ALA A 151 22.86 24.66 -6.54
C ALA A 151 22.92 26.03 -5.83
N GLY A 152 22.43 27.11 -6.46
CA GLY A 152 22.36 28.44 -5.84
C GLY A 152 21.31 28.57 -4.73
N ASP A 153 20.29 27.71 -4.74
CA ASP A 153 19.16 27.77 -3.80
C ASP A 153 19.33 26.79 -2.62
N ILE A 154 20.43 26.04 -2.60
CA ILE A 154 20.65 24.92 -1.68
C ILE A 154 22.05 24.97 -1.08
N SER A 155 22.18 24.57 0.18
CA SER A 155 23.46 24.27 0.82
C SER A 155 24.12 23.04 0.19
N LEU A 156 25.23 23.25 -0.53
CA LEU A 156 26.01 22.16 -1.13
C LEU A 156 26.54 21.20 -0.06
N ASP A 157 26.96 21.71 1.09
CA ASP A 157 27.44 20.90 2.21
C ASP A 157 26.36 19.95 2.74
N ASP A 158 25.11 20.44 2.84
CA ASP A 158 23.98 19.59 3.24
C ASP A 158 23.68 18.52 2.19
N ALA A 159 23.77 18.86 0.89
CA ALA A 159 23.57 17.89 -0.19
C ALA A 159 24.66 16.81 -0.21
N VAL A 160 25.92 17.18 -0.04
CA VAL A 160 27.04 16.24 0.06
C VAL A 160 26.90 15.37 1.30
N GLN A 161 26.57 15.96 2.45
CA GLN A 161 26.34 15.21 3.69
C GLN A 161 25.18 14.23 3.55
N GLY A 162 24.08 14.63 2.90
CA GLY A 162 22.97 13.73 2.59
C GLY A 162 23.41 12.58 1.68
N ALA A 163 24.21 12.86 0.64
CA ALA A 163 24.72 11.81 -0.25
C ALA A 163 25.60 10.80 0.50
N VAL A 164 26.54 11.26 1.33
CA VAL A 164 27.39 10.39 2.16
C VAL A 164 26.52 9.51 3.08
N GLU A 165 25.58 10.12 3.79
CA GLU A 165 24.67 9.39 4.69
C GLU A 165 23.86 8.30 3.97
N MET A 166 23.39 8.56 2.74
CA MET A 166 22.66 7.56 1.94
C MET A 166 23.59 6.47 1.40
N TYR A 167 24.82 6.80 1.00
CA TYR A 167 25.81 5.79 0.61
C TYR A 167 26.13 4.84 1.76
N ASP A 168 26.44 5.38 2.95
CA ASP A 168 26.73 4.58 4.14
C ASP A 168 25.54 3.67 4.51
N ALA A 169 24.32 4.21 4.45
CA ALA A 169 23.11 3.45 4.72
C ALA A 169 22.89 2.33 3.69
N LEU A 170 23.09 2.60 2.40
CA LEU A 170 22.98 1.59 1.36
C LEU A 170 24.08 0.54 1.46
N GLU A 171 25.31 0.90 1.83
CA GLU A 171 26.40 -0.06 2.04
C GLU A 171 26.05 -1.03 3.17
N GLN A 172 25.66 -0.51 4.35
CA GLN A 172 25.24 -1.32 5.49
C GLN A 172 24.04 -2.21 5.13
N PHE A 173 23.07 -1.65 4.42
CA PHE A 173 21.91 -2.39 3.92
C PHE A 173 22.35 -3.55 3.01
N HIS A 174 23.19 -3.32 2.01
CA HIS A 174 23.64 -4.38 1.09
C HIS A 174 24.47 -5.46 1.80
N LEU A 175 25.33 -5.06 2.75
CA LEU A 175 26.09 -6.01 3.58
C LEU A 175 25.20 -6.90 4.45
N SER A 176 24.01 -6.41 4.82
CA SER A 176 23.04 -7.19 5.60
C SER A 176 22.25 -8.22 4.78
N LEU A 177 22.28 -8.14 3.44
CA LEU A 177 21.52 -9.02 2.56
C LEU A 177 22.19 -10.39 2.34
N TYR A 178 23.51 -10.49 2.54
CA TYR A 178 24.26 -11.72 2.32
C TYR A 178 25.63 -11.71 3.05
N PRO A 179 26.06 -12.81 3.69
CA PRO A 179 25.35 -14.09 3.82
C PRO A 179 24.08 -13.98 4.68
N LEU A 180 23.13 -14.89 4.46
CA LEU A 180 21.87 -14.88 5.21
C LEU A 180 22.15 -15.11 6.71
N PRO A 181 21.69 -14.23 7.61
CA PRO A 181 21.90 -14.42 9.03
C PRO A 181 21.05 -15.59 9.55
N GLU A 182 21.64 -16.45 10.38
CA GLU A 182 20.91 -17.55 11.02
C GLU A 182 19.77 -17.01 11.88
N GLY A 183 18.57 -17.60 11.74
CA GLY A 183 17.39 -17.25 12.54
C GLY A 183 16.79 -15.85 12.28
N ALA A 184 17.27 -15.10 11.28
CA ALA A 184 16.79 -13.75 10.99
C ALA A 184 15.66 -13.67 9.95
N SER A 185 15.13 -14.81 9.52
CA SER A 185 14.05 -14.90 8.53
C SER A 185 12.68 -14.71 9.20
N VAL A 186 12.00 -13.61 8.89
CA VAL A 186 10.67 -13.28 9.45
C VAL A 186 9.73 -12.73 8.38
N PHE A 187 8.43 -12.90 8.56
CA PHE A 187 7.46 -12.15 7.76
C PHE A 187 7.28 -10.76 8.36
N THR A 188 7.26 -9.73 7.51
CA THR A 188 7.05 -8.34 7.92
C THR A 188 5.95 -7.69 7.08
N ALA A 189 5.40 -6.57 7.57
CA ALA A 189 4.48 -5.76 6.78
C ALA A 189 5.12 -5.27 5.47
N THR A 190 6.40 -4.88 5.50
CA THR A 190 7.14 -4.44 4.30
C THR A 190 7.32 -5.52 3.25
N ALA A 191 7.25 -6.80 3.63
CA ALA A 191 7.27 -7.91 2.67
C ALA A 191 6.03 -7.95 1.77
N LEU A 192 4.89 -7.49 2.29
CA LEU A 192 3.59 -7.46 1.62
C LEU A 192 3.37 -6.09 0.94
N ASN A 193 3.75 -5.03 1.65
CA ASN A 193 3.56 -3.67 1.23
C ASN A 193 4.72 -2.80 1.74
N PRO A 194 5.63 -2.36 0.86
CA PRO A 194 6.73 -1.46 1.25
C PRO A 194 6.27 -0.14 1.91
N GLU A 195 4.99 0.25 1.75
CA GLU A 195 4.41 1.45 2.34
C GLU A 195 3.75 1.21 3.72
N ALA A 196 3.66 -0.03 4.21
CA ALA A 196 2.87 -0.38 5.40
C ALA A 196 3.57 -0.14 6.76
N GLY A 197 4.87 0.15 6.77
CA GLY A 197 5.63 0.35 8.01
C GLY A 197 5.98 -0.97 8.71
N ASP A 198 5.92 -1.00 10.06
CA ASP A 198 6.44 -2.10 10.90
C ASP A 198 5.39 -2.81 11.76
N HIS A 199 4.12 -2.74 11.36
CA HIS A 199 3.05 -3.44 12.07
C HIS A 199 3.23 -4.97 12.02
N PRO A 200 2.70 -5.72 13.01
CA PRO A 200 2.85 -7.16 13.04
C PRO A 200 2.11 -7.84 11.88
N VAL A 201 2.67 -8.98 11.45
CA VAL A 201 2.04 -9.93 10.51
C VAL A 201 2.24 -11.36 11.02
N PRO A 202 1.40 -12.34 10.60
CA PRO A 202 1.52 -13.72 11.06
C PRO A 202 2.86 -14.33 10.64
N GLN A 203 3.55 -14.98 11.57
CA GLN A 203 4.80 -15.67 11.28
C GLN A 203 4.59 -17.09 10.74
N ASN A 204 3.39 -17.66 10.97
CA ASN A 204 2.99 -18.93 10.37
C ASN A 204 2.59 -18.70 8.88
N PRO A 205 3.25 -19.38 7.91
CA PRO A 205 2.95 -19.21 6.50
C PRO A 205 1.49 -19.54 6.12
N LEU A 206 0.86 -20.53 6.78
CA LEU A 206 -0.53 -20.91 6.51
C LEU A 206 -1.50 -19.82 6.96
N THR A 207 -1.25 -19.23 8.13
CA THR A 207 -2.04 -18.10 8.65
C THR A 207 -1.89 -16.87 7.75
N LEU A 208 -0.67 -16.57 7.31
CA LEU A 208 -0.43 -15.47 6.37
C LEU A 208 -1.15 -15.72 5.03
N GLN A 209 -1.07 -16.93 4.47
CA GLN A 209 -1.79 -17.29 3.24
C GLN A 209 -3.31 -17.15 3.39
N ALA A 210 -3.87 -17.61 4.51
CA ALA A 210 -5.29 -17.47 4.81
C ALA A 210 -5.73 -16.00 4.83
N ALA A 211 -4.94 -15.14 5.47
CA ALA A 211 -5.20 -13.71 5.50
C ALA A 211 -5.17 -13.07 4.09
N LEU A 212 -4.17 -13.42 3.28
CA LEU A 212 -4.04 -12.92 1.90
C LEU A 212 -5.19 -13.41 0.99
N ARG A 213 -5.67 -14.65 1.19
CA ARG A 213 -6.85 -15.16 0.47
C ARG A 213 -8.11 -14.41 0.86
N ALA A 214 -8.32 -14.12 2.16
CA ALA A 214 -9.46 -13.33 2.62
C ALA A 214 -9.46 -11.92 1.99
N GLY A 215 -8.31 -11.23 2.03
CA GLY A 215 -8.14 -9.93 1.38
C GLY A 215 -8.42 -9.96 -0.13
N ARG A 216 -7.92 -10.97 -0.84
CA ARG A 216 -8.21 -11.17 -2.27
C ARG A 216 -9.71 -11.36 -2.53
N ARG A 217 -10.36 -12.27 -1.80
CA ARG A 217 -11.81 -12.56 -1.94
C ARG A 217 -12.63 -11.29 -1.71
N CYS A 218 -12.27 -10.48 -0.72
CA CYS A 218 -12.95 -9.21 -0.46
C CYS A 218 -12.83 -8.22 -1.63
N ARG A 219 -11.65 -8.11 -2.24
CA ARG A 219 -11.45 -7.24 -3.42
C ARG A 219 -12.18 -7.75 -4.66
N GLU A 220 -12.23 -9.05 -4.87
CA GLU A 220 -12.95 -9.67 -5.98
C GLU A 220 -14.47 -9.44 -5.88
N GLU A 221 -15.01 -9.38 -4.66
CA GLU A 221 -16.43 -9.08 -4.41
C GLU A 221 -16.79 -7.60 -4.67
N PHE A 222 -15.87 -6.68 -4.38
CA PHE A 222 -16.08 -5.24 -4.61
C PHE A 222 -15.05 -4.69 -5.59
N SER A 223 -15.41 -4.66 -6.87
CA SER A 223 -14.66 -4.01 -7.97
C SER A 223 -14.20 -2.58 -7.65
N TYR A 224 -14.93 -1.92 -6.74
CA TYR A 224 -14.58 -0.65 -6.12
C TYR A 224 -13.13 -0.56 -5.66
N TYR A 225 -12.58 -1.62 -5.05
CA TYR A 225 -11.20 -1.63 -4.59
C TYR A 225 -10.22 -1.40 -5.73
N GLU A 226 -10.38 -2.15 -6.82
CA GLU A 226 -9.50 -2.07 -7.98
C GLU A 226 -9.68 -0.73 -8.70
N ARG A 227 -10.93 -0.33 -8.94
CA ARG A 227 -11.23 0.93 -9.65
C ARG A 227 -10.76 2.16 -8.90
N ARG A 228 -10.86 2.19 -7.57
CA ARG A 228 -10.50 3.36 -6.76
C ARG A 228 -9.05 3.38 -6.34
N TYR A 229 -8.50 2.24 -5.91
CA TYR A 229 -7.19 2.20 -5.25
C TYR A 229 -6.14 1.42 -6.05
N GLY A 230 -6.55 0.63 -7.04
CA GLY A 230 -5.70 -0.16 -7.93
C GLY A 230 -4.67 -1.02 -7.19
N GLU A 231 -3.50 -1.18 -7.80
CA GLU A 231 -2.38 -1.95 -7.23
C GLU A 231 -1.92 -1.46 -5.86
N ARG A 232 -2.02 -0.16 -5.57
CA ARG A 232 -1.69 0.36 -4.24
C ARG A 232 -2.69 -0.13 -3.21
N GLY A 233 -3.98 -0.07 -3.52
CA GLY A 233 -5.05 -0.61 -2.68
C GLY A 233 -4.91 -2.11 -2.43
N ARG A 234 -4.47 -2.87 -3.45
CA ARG A 234 -4.16 -4.29 -3.29
C ARG A 234 -3.10 -4.52 -2.20
N ARG A 235 -1.97 -3.83 -2.27
CA ARG A 235 -0.88 -3.98 -1.28
C ARG A 235 -1.34 -3.63 0.13
N PHE A 236 -2.10 -2.53 0.31
CA PHE A 236 -2.66 -2.19 1.61
C PHE A 236 -3.67 -3.23 2.10
N THR A 237 -4.51 -3.78 1.22
CA THR A 237 -5.44 -4.86 1.60
C THR A 237 -4.68 -6.10 2.06
N ASP A 238 -3.61 -6.48 1.36
CA ASP A 238 -2.77 -7.63 1.73
C ASP A 238 -2.11 -7.42 3.10
N SER A 239 -1.55 -6.22 3.37
CA SER A 239 -0.94 -5.90 4.67
C SER A 239 -1.95 -5.77 5.80
N ASP A 240 -3.09 -5.13 5.56
CA ASP A 240 -4.15 -4.93 6.57
C ASP A 240 -4.81 -6.26 6.93
N ALA A 241 -5.05 -7.15 5.94
CA ALA A 241 -5.58 -8.48 6.20
C ALA A 241 -4.60 -9.32 7.03
N ALA A 242 -3.30 -9.27 6.72
CA ALA A 242 -2.28 -9.93 7.52
C ALA A 242 -2.26 -9.38 8.95
N TRP A 243 -2.31 -8.06 9.12
CA TRP A 243 -2.38 -7.43 10.44
C TRP A 243 -3.62 -7.87 11.22
N LEU A 244 -4.81 -7.85 10.62
CA LEU A 244 -6.06 -8.31 11.23
C LEU A 244 -5.96 -9.76 11.72
N ALA A 245 -5.28 -10.63 10.96
CA ALA A 245 -5.07 -12.02 11.37
C ALA A 245 -4.24 -12.15 12.66
N THR A 246 -3.31 -11.23 12.92
CA THR A 246 -2.55 -11.21 14.19
C THR A 246 -3.41 -10.86 15.40
N LEU A 247 -4.56 -10.20 15.18
CA LEU A 247 -5.47 -9.84 16.27
C LEU A 247 -6.22 -11.05 16.84
N ALA A 248 -6.31 -12.17 16.09
CA ALA A 248 -7.05 -13.36 16.50
C ALA A 248 -6.58 -13.96 17.84
N GLU A 249 -5.32 -13.72 18.22
CA GLU A 249 -4.70 -14.22 19.44
C GLU A 249 -4.74 -13.20 20.61
N LEU A 250 -5.28 -12.00 20.37
CA LEU A 250 -5.33 -10.93 21.38
C LEU A 250 -6.63 -10.97 22.19
N PRO A 251 -6.66 -10.35 23.39
CA PRO A 251 -7.89 -10.21 24.17
C PRO A 251 -8.98 -9.48 23.39
N GLU A 252 -10.24 -9.93 23.52
CA GLU A 252 -11.39 -9.41 22.76
C GLU A 252 -11.51 -7.88 22.79
N ALA A 253 -11.33 -7.25 23.96
CA ALA A 253 -11.39 -5.80 24.10
C ALA A 253 -10.31 -5.08 23.25
N VAL A 254 -9.12 -5.68 23.13
CA VAL A 254 -8.05 -5.15 22.28
C VAL A 254 -8.43 -5.31 20.81
N VAL A 255 -8.90 -6.49 20.40
CA VAL A 255 -9.37 -6.76 19.03
C VAL A 255 -10.45 -5.76 18.62
N ALA A 256 -11.46 -5.56 19.46
CA ALA A 256 -12.53 -4.60 19.23
C ALA A 256 -11.99 -3.18 19.01
N SER A 257 -11.08 -2.73 19.88
CA SER A 257 -10.48 -1.38 19.77
C SER A 257 -9.68 -1.20 18.47
N GLN A 258 -8.90 -2.20 18.06
CA GLN A 258 -8.04 -2.15 16.88
C GLN A 258 -8.86 -2.19 15.58
N VAL A 259 -9.87 -3.07 15.51
CA VAL A 259 -10.78 -3.15 14.36
C VAL A 259 -11.58 -1.86 14.21
N LEU A 260 -12.11 -1.30 15.30
CA LEU A 260 -12.85 -0.04 15.26
C LEU A 260 -11.97 1.13 14.83
N TRP A 261 -10.72 1.19 15.29
CA TRP A 261 -9.76 2.19 14.87
C TRP A 261 -9.48 2.10 13.36
N LEU A 262 -9.14 0.91 12.86
CA LEU A 262 -8.85 0.71 11.44
C LEU A 262 -10.09 1.00 10.59
N GLY A 263 -11.27 0.51 10.99
CA GLY A 263 -12.53 0.79 10.31
C GLY A 263 -12.80 2.28 10.17
N ARG A 264 -12.66 3.06 11.24
CA ARG A 264 -12.82 4.53 11.17
C ARG A 264 -11.78 5.19 10.26
N LEU A 265 -10.53 4.77 10.37
CA LEU A 265 -9.44 5.28 9.55
C LEU A 265 -9.69 5.07 8.05
N LEU A 266 -10.21 3.90 7.68
CA LEU A 266 -10.53 3.54 6.30
C LEU A 266 -11.86 4.18 5.83
N SER A 267 -12.87 4.30 6.69
CA SER A 267 -14.13 4.96 6.37
C SER A 267 -13.95 6.43 5.95
N VAL A 268 -13.06 7.19 6.60
CA VAL A 268 -12.74 8.58 6.17
C VAL A 268 -12.19 8.62 4.75
N ARG A 269 -11.46 7.57 4.34
CA ARG A 269 -10.96 7.40 2.97
C ARG A 269 -12.00 6.82 2.02
N GLY A 270 -13.24 6.65 2.47
CA GLY A 270 -14.37 6.14 1.73
C GLY A 270 -14.37 4.61 1.59
N MET A 271 -13.86 3.88 2.58
CA MET A 271 -14.11 2.44 2.71
C MET A 271 -15.06 2.21 3.90
N PRO A 272 -16.40 2.17 3.68
CA PRO A 272 -17.36 2.10 4.77
C PRO A 272 -17.20 0.85 5.64
N PHE A 273 -17.72 0.88 6.87
CA PHE A 273 -17.65 -0.24 7.83
C PHE A 273 -18.22 -1.56 7.27
N LEU A 274 -19.14 -1.52 6.31
CA LEU A 274 -19.63 -2.71 5.61
C LEU A 274 -18.48 -3.52 4.97
N LEU A 275 -17.47 -2.84 4.42
CA LEU A 275 -16.30 -3.49 3.85
C LEU A 275 -15.43 -4.15 4.93
N MET A 276 -15.31 -3.52 6.10
CA MET A 276 -14.63 -4.12 7.26
C MET A 276 -15.39 -5.35 7.78
N GLU A 277 -16.73 -5.27 7.89
CA GLU A 277 -17.58 -6.43 8.24
C GLU A 277 -17.29 -7.60 7.29
N ARG A 278 -17.27 -7.33 5.98
CA ARG A 278 -17.06 -8.37 4.97
C ARG A 278 -15.63 -8.93 4.98
N GLN A 279 -14.62 -8.08 5.15
CA GLN A 279 -13.23 -8.51 5.30
C GLN A 279 -13.06 -9.42 6.52
N LEU A 280 -13.68 -9.10 7.66
CA LEU A 280 -13.62 -9.93 8.86
C LEU A 280 -14.33 -11.27 8.69
N GLU A 281 -15.49 -11.28 8.05
CA GLU A 281 -16.23 -12.52 7.75
C GLU A 281 -15.37 -13.48 6.91
N LEU A 282 -14.79 -12.99 5.81
CA LEU A 282 -13.91 -13.77 4.95
C LEU A 282 -12.64 -14.22 5.68
N LEU A 283 -12.07 -13.37 6.54
CA LEU A 283 -10.90 -13.73 7.34
C LEU A 283 -11.22 -14.84 8.34
N ILE A 284 -12.35 -14.76 9.04
CA ILE A 284 -12.82 -15.77 9.98
C ILE A 284 -13.01 -17.11 9.28
N GLU A 285 -13.60 -17.12 8.08
CA GLU A 285 -13.73 -18.34 7.26
C GLU A 285 -12.36 -18.95 6.93
N GLU A 286 -11.43 -18.16 6.38
CA GLU A 286 -10.11 -18.64 5.96
C GLU A 286 -9.24 -19.12 7.13
N LEU A 287 -9.30 -18.43 8.27
CA LEU A 287 -8.61 -18.83 9.50
C LEU A 287 -9.25 -20.08 10.14
N GLY A 288 -10.58 -20.22 10.06
CA GLY A 288 -11.30 -21.39 10.55
C GLY A 288 -10.90 -22.68 9.80
N VAL A 289 -10.65 -22.60 8.49
CA VAL A 289 -10.17 -23.74 7.68
C VAL A 289 -8.85 -24.31 8.21
N ILE A 290 -7.96 -23.46 8.72
CA ILE A 290 -6.67 -23.85 9.29
C ILE A 290 -6.69 -23.98 10.82
N GLN A 291 -7.89 -24.02 11.43
CA GLN A 291 -8.11 -24.23 12.86
C GLN A 291 -7.47 -23.17 13.78
N VAL A 292 -7.26 -21.94 13.29
CA VAL A 292 -6.90 -20.81 14.15
C VAL A 292 -8.14 -20.37 14.94
N SER A 293 -7.96 -20.05 16.22
CA SER A 293 -9.05 -19.53 17.04
C SER A 293 -9.51 -18.17 16.51
N VAL A 294 -10.80 -18.02 16.27
CA VAL A 294 -11.42 -16.82 15.69
C VAL A 294 -12.48 -16.18 16.59
N ALA A 295 -12.61 -16.65 17.83
CA ALA A 295 -13.70 -16.26 18.73
C ALA A 295 -13.77 -14.74 18.96
N ALA A 296 -12.63 -14.09 19.22
CA ALA A 296 -12.59 -12.64 19.42
C ALA A 296 -13.00 -11.86 18.15
N LEU A 297 -12.54 -12.31 16.97
CA LEU A 297 -12.94 -11.70 15.68
C LEU A 297 -14.43 -11.89 15.40
N GLN A 298 -14.98 -13.07 15.74
CA GLN A 298 -16.41 -13.35 15.61
C GLN A 298 -17.28 -12.45 16.51
N THR A 299 -16.87 -12.23 17.77
CA THR A 299 -17.57 -11.29 18.65
C THR A 299 -17.58 -9.89 18.05
N VAL A 300 -16.41 -9.40 17.61
CA VAL A 300 -16.30 -8.06 17.03
C VAL A 300 -17.11 -7.92 15.73
N LEU A 301 -17.12 -8.93 14.86
CA LEU A 301 -17.96 -8.94 13.67
C LEU A 301 -19.45 -8.87 14.04
N SER A 302 -19.89 -9.66 15.01
CA SER A 302 -21.27 -9.65 15.52
C SER A 302 -21.66 -8.26 16.05
N ASP A 303 -20.76 -7.61 16.78
CA ASP A 303 -20.98 -6.26 17.32
C ASP A 303 -21.09 -5.21 16.22
N LEU A 304 -20.20 -5.23 15.22
CA LEU A 304 -20.25 -4.32 14.08
C LEU A 304 -21.58 -4.46 13.32
N GLN A 305 -21.95 -5.70 12.98
CA GLN A 305 -23.20 -5.96 12.28
C GLN A 305 -24.41 -5.56 13.14
N SER A 306 -24.36 -5.76 14.45
CA SER A 306 -25.43 -5.36 15.38
C SER A 306 -25.57 -3.84 15.46
N GLN A 307 -24.46 -3.10 15.51
CA GLN A 307 -24.46 -1.63 15.46
C GLN A 307 -25.00 -1.09 14.13
N ARG A 308 -24.68 -1.74 13.00
CA ARG A 308 -25.27 -1.38 11.71
C ARG A 308 -26.78 -1.66 11.71
N ARG A 309 -27.18 -2.86 12.14
CA ARG A 309 -28.60 -3.28 12.19
C ARG A 309 -29.44 -2.45 13.16
N SER A 310 -28.86 -1.91 14.23
CA SER A 310 -29.56 -1.01 15.15
C SER A 310 -29.82 0.37 14.54
N ARG A 311 -29.04 0.78 13.52
CA ARG A 311 -29.26 2.03 12.77
C ARG A 311 -30.24 1.83 11.63
N ILE A 312 -30.14 0.69 10.94
CA ILE A 312 -31.01 0.34 9.83
C ILE A 312 -31.25 -1.18 9.81
N PRO A 313 -32.51 -1.64 9.92
CA PRO A 313 -32.82 -3.06 9.74
C PRO A 313 -32.37 -3.58 8.38
N GLN A 314 -31.92 -4.85 8.30
CA GLN A 314 -31.38 -5.42 7.06
C GLN A 314 -32.36 -5.33 5.89
N SER A 315 -33.66 -5.59 6.11
CA SER A 315 -34.68 -5.47 5.07
C SER A 315 -34.78 -4.06 4.47
N ARG A 316 -34.66 -3.02 5.31
CA ARG A 316 -34.67 -1.62 4.87
C ARG A 316 -33.35 -1.24 4.18
N PHE A 317 -32.23 -1.79 4.65
CA PHE A 317 -30.94 -1.64 3.98
C PHE A 317 -30.99 -2.21 2.55
N ASP A 318 -31.51 -3.43 2.39
CA ASP A 318 -31.65 -4.07 1.08
C ASP A 318 -32.64 -3.33 0.17
N GLU A 319 -33.77 -2.86 0.72
CA GLU A 319 -34.72 -2.01 -0.02
C GLU A 319 -34.06 -0.71 -0.50
N THR A 320 -33.31 -0.04 0.37
CA THR A 320 -32.61 1.20 0.03
C THR A 320 -31.54 0.96 -1.03
N CYS A 321 -30.79 -0.15 -0.94
CA CYS A 321 -29.82 -0.54 -1.96
C CYS A 321 -30.50 -0.77 -3.31
N ARG A 322 -31.68 -1.43 -3.36
CA ARG A 322 -32.43 -1.62 -4.62
C ARG A 322 -32.86 -0.31 -5.25
N ILE A 323 -33.37 0.62 -4.45
CA ILE A 323 -33.77 1.96 -4.93
C ILE A 323 -32.57 2.71 -5.51
N VAL A 324 -31.43 2.70 -4.80
CA VAL A 324 -30.19 3.32 -5.30
C VAL A 324 -29.73 2.63 -6.58
N ALA A 325 -29.78 1.30 -6.65
CA ALA A 325 -29.41 0.51 -7.83
C ALA A 325 -30.27 0.89 -9.04
N GLU A 326 -31.59 0.96 -8.89
CA GLU A 326 -32.51 1.40 -9.94
C GLU A 326 -32.14 2.81 -10.45
N ARG A 327 -31.77 3.72 -9.54
CA ARG A 327 -31.39 5.10 -9.88
C ARG A 327 -30.10 5.21 -10.67
N ILE A 328 -29.10 4.40 -10.34
CA ILE A 328 -27.78 4.48 -10.96
C ILE A 328 -27.62 3.52 -12.14
N SER A 329 -28.54 2.56 -12.32
CA SER A 329 -28.46 1.50 -13.34
C SER A 329 -28.22 1.98 -14.76
N SER A 330 -28.76 3.14 -15.16
CA SER A 330 -28.53 3.71 -16.50
C SER A 330 -27.19 4.42 -16.67
N HIS A 331 -26.40 4.52 -15.60
CA HIS A 331 -25.13 5.25 -15.52
C HIS A 331 -23.94 4.36 -15.13
N THR A 332 -24.21 3.11 -14.76
CA THR A 332 -23.20 2.20 -14.25
C THR A 332 -23.28 0.84 -14.92
N ASP A 333 -22.14 0.31 -15.37
CA ASP A 333 -22.05 -1.04 -15.91
C ASP A 333 -22.15 -2.13 -14.82
N SER A 334 -22.24 -3.40 -15.23
CA SER A 334 -22.28 -4.57 -14.31
C SER A 334 -21.12 -4.61 -13.33
N ASP A 335 -19.99 -4.03 -13.71
CA ASP A 335 -18.80 -3.91 -12.87
C ASP A 335 -19.09 -3.17 -11.55
N PHE A 336 -20.11 -2.32 -11.48
CA PHE A 336 -20.47 -1.55 -10.29
C PHE A 336 -21.66 -2.14 -9.50
N ALA A 337 -21.92 -3.44 -9.62
CA ALA A 337 -23.02 -4.09 -8.89
C ALA A 337 -22.96 -3.89 -7.35
N GLY A 338 -21.75 -3.73 -6.79
CA GLY A 338 -21.54 -3.44 -5.37
C GLY A 338 -21.73 -1.98 -4.96
N LEU A 339 -21.84 -1.05 -5.92
CA LEU A 339 -21.88 0.39 -5.66
C LEU A 339 -23.10 0.85 -4.81
N PRO A 340 -24.32 0.33 -5.02
CA PRO A 340 -25.46 0.69 -4.16
C PRO A 340 -25.21 0.39 -2.69
N PHE A 341 -24.62 -0.78 -2.39
CA PHE A 341 -24.27 -1.19 -1.03
C PHE A 341 -23.26 -0.23 -0.40
N LEU A 342 -22.24 0.17 -1.17
CA LEU A 342 -21.21 1.12 -0.74
C LEU A 342 -21.79 2.50 -0.43
N LEU A 343 -22.66 3.03 -1.29
CA LEU A 343 -23.28 4.35 -1.09
C LEU A 343 -24.17 4.37 0.15
N VAL A 344 -25.01 3.34 0.32
CA VAL A 344 -25.88 3.23 1.50
C VAL A 344 -25.03 3.08 2.77
N ALA A 345 -23.99 2.23 2.75
CA ALA A 345 -23.09 2.05 3.88
C ALA A 345 -22.31 3.33 4.24
N ALA A 346 -21.75 4.03 3.24
CA ALA A 346 -21.02 5.29 3.44
C ALA A 346 -21.91 6.37 4.07
N PHE A 347 -23.18 6.41 3.68
CA PHE A 347 -24.15 7.32 4.26
C PHE A 347 -24.48 6.96 5.71
N ILE A 348 -24.65 5.67 6.02
CA ILE A 348 -24.86 5.20 7.41
C ILE A 348 -23.66 5.55 8.30
N ASP A 349 -22.44 5.36 7.81
CA ASP A 349 -21.20 5.73 8.52
C ASP A 349 -21.15 7.24 8.80
N THR A 350 -21.55 8.05 7.80
CA THR A 350 -21.64 9.50 7.94
C THR A 350 -22.66 9.89 9.02
N LEU A 351 -23.84 9.28 9.02
CA LEU A 351 -24.86 9.48 10.06
C LEU A 351 -24.41 9.00 11.45
N ALA A 352 -23.49 8.04 11.50
CA ALA A 352 -22.87 7.52 12.72
C ALA A 352 -21.75 8.39 13.27
N GLY A 353 -21.48 9.55 12.65
CA GLY A 353 -20.46 10.50 13.10
C GLY A 353 -19.05 10.18 12.60
N ILE A 354 -18.92 9.43 11.50
CA ILE A 354 -17.66 9.30 10.77
C ILE A 354 -17.72 10.31 9.61
N PRO A 355 -17.18 11.52 9.80
CA PRO A 355 -17.27 12.56 8.78
C PRO A 355 -16.55 12.10 7.50
N GLU A 356 -16.92 12.71 6.38
CA GLU A 356 -16.27 12.55 5.07
C GLU A 356 -16.41 11.19 4.37
N CYS A 357 -16.93 10.13 5.02
CA CYS A 357 -17.05 8.83 4.37
C CYS A 357 -17.87 8.90 3.07
N MET A 358 -19.09 9.45 3.15
CA MET A 358 -19.94 9.63 1.97
C MET A 358 -19.32 10.61 0.96
N THR A 359 -18.80 11.74 1.43
CA THR A 359 -18.17 12.76 0.57
C THR A 359 -17.03 12.17 -0.23
N SER A 360 -16.15 11.39 0.41
CA SER A 360 -14.99 10.74 -0.19
C SER A 360 -15.40 9.77 -1.31
N VAL A 361 -16.46 8.99 -1.11
CA VAL A 361 -16.99 8.08 -2.15
C VAL A 361 -17.60 8.88 -3.31
N ILE A 362 -18.43 9.88 -3.01
CA ILE A 362 -19.09 10.72 -4.01
C ILE A 362 -18.09 11.48 -4.87
N THR A 363 -17.13 12.16 -4.26
CA THR A 363 -16.11 12.94 -4.98
C THR A 363 -15.36 12.05 -5.95
N TRP A 364 -14.96 10.86 -5.52
CA TRP A 364 -14.33 9.89 -6.42
C TRP A 364 -15.25 9.47 -7.59
N LEU A 365 -16.53 9.17 -7.34
CA LEU A 365 -17.48 8.81 -8.41
C LEU A 365 -17.66 9.94 -9.43
N GLN A 366 -17.67 11.20 -8.97
CA GLN A 366 -17.79 12.37 -9.83
C GLN A 366 -16.51 12.63 -10.63
N ASP A 367 -15.35 12.54 -10.00
CA ASP A 367 -14.05 12.72 -10.65
C ASP A 367 -13.81 11.68 -11.74
N GLN A 368 -14.29 10.45 -11.53
CA GLN A 368 -14.24 9.38 -12.53
C GLN A 368 -15.37 9.47 -13.57
N SER A 369 -16.24 10.48 -13.50
CA SER A 369 -17.43 10.63 -14.35
C SER A 369 -18.35 9.40 -14.34
N ILE A 370 -18.35 8.64 -13.24
CA ILE A 370 -19.23 7.47 -13.06
C ILE A 370 -20.65 7.94 -12.76
N LEU A 371 -20.79 8.94 -11.89
CA LEU A 371 -22.08 9.57 -11.57
C LEU A 371 -22.02 11.09 -11.81
N THR A 372 -23.10 11.65 -12.36
CA THR A 372 -23.26 13.10 -12.49
C THR A 372 -23.65 13.73 -11.15
N ALA A 373 -23.44 15.05 -11.03
CA ALA A 373 -23.86 15.81 -9.84
C ALA A 373 -25.36 15.69 -9.55
N GLU A 374 -26.21 15.68 -10.59
CA GLU A 374 -27.67 15.55 -10.46
C GLU A 374 -28.07 14.19 -9.86
N ILE A 375 -27.42 13.11 -10.29
CA ILE A 375 -27.69 11.76 -9.76
C ILE A 375 -27.22 11.67 -8.32
N VAL A 376 -26.04 12.21 -8.02
CA VAL A 376 -25.50 12.24 -6.66
C VAL A 376 -26.46 12.96 -5.72
N GLU A 377 -26.91 14.17 -6.09
CA GLU A 377 -27.86 14.94 -5.27
C GLU A 377 -29.17 14.16 -5.05
N THR A 378 -29.67 13.52 -6.10
CA THR A 378 -30.87 12.70 -6.02
C THR A 378 -30.70 11.51 -5.07
N VAL A 379 -29.59 10.76 -5.22
CA VAL A 379 -29.28 9.62 -4.36
C VAL A 379 -29.12 10.06 -2.90
N GLN A 380 -28.40 11.16 -2.65
CA GLN A 380 -28.25 11.70 -1.29
C GLN A 380 -29.60 12.10 -0.69
N ARG A 381 -30.47 12.76 -1.46
CA ARG A 381 -31.82 13.12 -1.02
C ARG A 381 -32.64 11.88 -0.68
N ASP A 382 -32.61 10.86 -1.53
CA ASP A 382 -33.38 9.63 -1.32
C ASP A 382 -32.86 8.87 -0.09
N LEU A 383 -31.54 8.79 0.09
CA LEU A 383 -30.91 8.25 1.30
C LEU A 383 -31.34 9.03 2.55
N TYR A 384 -31.35 10.37 2.47
CA TYR A 384 -31.79 11.21 3.58
C TYR A 384 -33.25 10.94 3.93
N LEU A 385 -34.17 11.00 2.97
CA LEU A 385 -35.59 10.73 3.21
C LEU A 385 -35.81 9.32 3.77
N LYS A 386 -35.11 8.31 3.24
CA LYS A 386 -35.31 6.92 3.65
C LYS A 386 -34.66 6.58 4.98
N LEU A 387 -33.63 7.29 5.42
CA LEU A 387 -32.85 6.92 6.61
C LEU A 387 -33.02 7.90 7.77
N TYR A 388 -33.39 9.14 7.50
CA TYR A 388 -33.69 10.12 8.54
C TYR A 388 -35.05 9.85 9.21
N ASP A 389 -36.03 9.33 8.46
CA ASP A 389 -37.34 8.87 8.98
C ASP A 389 -37.25 7.62 9.90
N CYS A 390 -36.04 7.15 10.22
CA CYS A 390 -35.80 6.03 11.16
C CYS A 390 -35.42 6.47 12.58
N ARG A 391 -35.12 7.76 12.78
CA ARG A 391 -34.76 8.32 14.08
C ARG A 391 -35.99 8.95 14.72
#